data_AF-U6RL53-F1
#
_entry.id   AF-U6RL53-F1
#
_cell.length_a   1.000
_cell.length_b   1.000
_cell.length_c   1.000
_cell.angle_alpha   90.00
_cell.angle_beta   90.00
_cell.angle_gamma   90.00
#
_symmetry.space_group_name_H-M   'P 1'
#
loop_
_entity.id
_entity.type
_entity.pdbx_description
1 polymer ?
#
loop_
_entity_poly.entity_id
_entity_poly.type
_entity_poly.pdbx_seq_one_letter_code
_entity_poly.pdbx_strand_id
1 'polypeptide(L)'
;MKNNPFEELSITIKPKALFQAYSNEANQVGVETRIEVLAKIINAGYNLKEVVDCYLQGKDAATDKVRKNEIIDTLNLYSRTILDVISEKGSCSPKIKNLIKIFYNEENEPKKLQDATNAFIIAIKERFAIRDLLIAYIENSPNYFTLSSVMNIDLEEDISKQLQERDKIETSQPQWEYVALYSWFKFVLIPDIRNNYIRYWLPSLQMPATQISNVLIKKFLPIEDHELLKANAELRKERLYEFAEKIIRVLWLDEPLFEEPIYLVRCNYTDKSASELEYLYENNIISICIQDEETADRDYFNDLINGNNPAYNNKLPYIQRFVSLADLAKEQDVIIIASYLGKNPKIGLIKKDSEMFCKEGDGFKLYCLKMKSVYCTPNWSEEFNSIDLRTYPILKSIIPQQVTISAVNQRKSAIYGIYYGVKYPLDLSLMTDSAIEVMCTEWLRSRFANESHQICYQIIRTGGNYADVDILGANSHNKIVAAQVSSTTDINLVIKKIEKLNAFSSDEKIMFSMVHRPDLKSINGCRNISIGDVWNEFYSDLYYKVMLERLATL
;
A
#
# COMPACT_ATOMS: atom_id res chain seq x y z
N MET A 1 -14.80 24.50 -10.81
CA MET A 1 -14.47 25.71 -10.03
C MET A 1 -13.08 25.51 -9.46
N LYS A 2 -12.20 26.52 -9.44
CA LYS A 2 -10.94 26.40 -8.69
C LYS A 2 -11.30 26.50 -7.21
N ASN A 3 -11.05 25.45 -6.45
CA ASN A 3 -11.32 25.41 -5.01
C ASN A 3 -10.58 26.55 -4.31
N ASN A 4 -11.30 27.39 -3.57
CA ASN A 4 -10.75 28.52 -2.82
C ASN A 4 -10.54 28.09 -1.35
N PRO A 5 -9.29 27.89 -0.88
CA PRO A 5 -9.04 27.40 0.47
C PRO A 5 -9.58 28.34 1.55
N PHE A 6 -9.73 29.63 1.26
CA PHE A 6 -10.25 30.59 2.24
C PHE A 6 -11.73 30.34 2.56
N GLU A 7 -12.53 29.96 1.57
CA GLU A 7 -13.95 29.66 1.73
C GLU A 7 -14.14 28.26 2.32
N GLU A 8 -13.47 27.25 1.75
CA GLU A 8 -13.61 25.84 2.17
C GLU A 8 -13.12 25.60 3.60
N LEU A 9 -12.03 26.26 4.02
CA LEU A 9 -11.50 26.15 5.38
C LEU A 9 -12.06 27.20 6.36
N SER A 10 -13.05 27.99 5.92
CA SER A 10 -13.69 29.06 6.70
C SER A 10 -12.68 30.06 7.29
N ILE A 11 -11.66 30.45 6.51
CA ILE A 11 -10.61 31.38 6.93
C ILE A 11 -11.13 32.81 6.78
N THR A 12 -11.27 33.51 7.91
CA THR A 12 -11.75 34.90 7.96
C THR A 12 -10.63 35.94 7.75
N ILE A 13 -9.37 35.53 7.89
CA ILE A 13 -8.21 36.40 7.70
C ILE A 13 -8.02 36.70 6.22
N LYS A 14 -7.90 37.99 5.89
CA LYS A 14 -7.71 38.45 4.51
C LYS A 14 -6.38 37.92 3.94
N PRO A 15 -6.34 37.45 2.69
CA PRO A 15 -5.11 36.94 2.06
C PRO A 15 -3.92 37.92 2.14
N LYS A 16 -4.19 39.23 2.04
CA LYS A 16 -3.17 40.28 2.15
C LYS A 16 -2.46 40.29 3.51
N ALA A 17 -3.16 39.98 4.60
CA ALA A 17 -2.55 39.89 5.92
C ALA A 17 -1.55 38.72 6.03
N LEU A 18 -1.80 37.63 5.28
CA LEU A 18 -0.96 36.43 5.25
C LEU A 18 0.27 36.58 4.34
N PHE A 19 0.11 37.26 3.20
CA PHE A 19 1.16 37.31 2.17
C PHE A 19 1.98 38.60 2.16
N GLN A 20 1.55 39.65 2.89
CA GLN A 20 2.27 40.92 2.97
C GLN A 20 2.42 41.34 4.43
N ALA A 21 3.49 40.86 5.09
CA ALA A 21 3.69 40.98 6.53
C ALA A 21 3.71 42.40 7.07
N TYR A 22 4.04 43.38 6.23
CA TYR A 22 4.17 44.81 6.57
C TYR A 22 2.92 45.64 6.21
N SER A 23 1.82 44.99 5.81
CA SER A 23 0.57 45.67 5.48
C SER A 23 -0.24 46.08 6.72
N ASN A 24 -1.13 47.07 6.59
CA ASN A 24 -2.06 47.45 7.65
C ASN A 24 -2.94 46.28 8.10
N GLU A 25 -3.34 45.43 7.16
CA GLU A 25 -4.12 44.22 7.43
C GLU A 25 -3.31 43.19 8.23
N ALA A 26 -2.01 43.05 7.94
CA ALA A 26 -1.11 42.17 8.69
C ALA A 26 -0.85 42.65 10.12
N ASN A 27 -0.79 43.96 10.37
CA ASN A 27 -0.57 44.52 11.70
C ASN A 27 -1.74 44.26 12.68
N GLN A 28 -2.90 43.86 12.18
CA GLN A 28 -4.07 43.49 12.98
C GLN A 28 -4.07 42.02 13.41
N VAL A 29 -3.12 41.21 12.91
CA VAL A 29 -3.06 39.77 13.17
C VAL A 29 -1.64 39.38 13.60
N GLY A 30 -1.51 38.68 14.73
CA GLY A 30 -0.22 38.19 15.22
C GLY A 30 0.51 37.33 14.17
N VAL A 31 1.85 37.36 14.19
CA VAL A 31 2.67 36.55 13.26
C VAL A 31 2.34 35.06 13.41
N GLU A 32 2.21 34.58 14.64
CA GLU A 32 1.87 33.18 14.93
C GLU A 32 0.53 32.76 14.35
N THR A 33 -0.52 33.56 14.54
CA THR A 33 -1.85 33.26 13.95
C THR A 33 -1.80 33.21 12.43
N ARG A 34 -0.98 34.04 11.78
CA ARG A 34 -0.80 34.00 10.32
C ARG A 34 -0.07 32.73 9.86
N ILE A 35 0.95 32.31 10.61
CA ILE A 35 1.66 31.05 10.40
C ILE A 35 0.70 29.86 10.54
N GLU A 36 -0.12 29.83 11.59
CA GLU A 36 -1.12 28.78 11.86
C GLU A 36 -2.17 28.68 10.73
N VAL A 37 -2.65 29.82 10.21
CA VAL A 37 -3.58 29.82 9.08
C VAL A 37 -2.95 29.26 7.81
N LEU A 38 -1.71 29.66 7.51
CA LEU A 38 -0.98 29.12 6.36
C LEU A 38 -0.68 27.63 6.54
N ALA A 39 -0.36 27.20 7.75
CA ALA A 39 -0.19 25.79 8.10
C ALA A 39 -1.47 24.99 7.87
N LYS A 40 -2.64 25.53 8.28
CA LYS A 40 -3.95 24.92 8.04
C LYS A 40 -4.22 24.70 6.55
N ILE A 41 -3.89 25.69 5.70
CA ILE A 41 -3.99 25.57 4.24
C ILE A 41 -3.09 24.44 3.71
N ILE A 42 -1.84 24.38 4.16
CA ILE A 42 -0.88 23.34 3.72
C ILE A 42 -1.34 21.94 4.17
N ASN A 43 -1.77 21.79 5.42
CA ASN A 43 -2.18 20.51 6.00
C ASN A 43 -3.49 19.99 5.39
N ALA A 44 -4.37 20.88 4.95
CA ALA A 44 -5.57 20.50 4.18
C ALA A 44 -5.27 20.07 2.73
N GLY A 45 -4.00 20.02 2.33
CA GLY A 45 -3.56 19.51 1.02
C GLY A 45 -3.52 20.55 -0.10
N TYR A 46 -3.76 21.83 0.19
CA TYR A 46 -3.67 22.87 -0.85
C TYR A 46 -2.21 23.20 -1.18
N ASN A 47 -1.93 23.37 -2.47
CA ASN A 47 -0.63 23.80 -2.94
C ASN A 47 -0.44 25.30 -2.65
N LEU A 48 0.38 25.63 -1.64
CA LEU A 48 0.63 27.03 -1.24
C LEU A 48 1.06 27.92 -2.41
N LYS A 49 1.81 27.40 -3.39
CA LYS A 49 2.20 28.15 -4.58
C LYS A 49 0.97 28.58 -5.38
N GLU A 50 0.03 27.65 -5.61
CA GLU A 50 -1.20 27.94 -6.33
C GLU A 50 -2.06 28.96 -5.58
N VAL A 51 -2.10 28.89 -4.25
CA VAL A 51 -2.79 29.87 -3.40
C VAL A 51 -2.18 31.27 -3.55
N VAL A 52 -0.85 31.36 -3.54
CA VAL A 52 -0.13 32.63 -3.78
C VAL A 52 -0.37 33.14 -5.20
N ASP A 53 -0.31 32.28 -6.20
CA ASP A 53 -0.55 32.64 -7.60
C ASP A 53 -1.99 33.14 -7.81
N CYS A 54 -2.99 32.51 -7.18
CA CYS A 54 -4.37 32.97 -7.19
C CYS A 54 -4.53 34.35 -6.52
N TYR A 55 -3.84 34.59 -5.40
CA TYR A 55 -3.82 35.90 -4.75
C TYR A 55 -3.22 36.99 -5.66
N LEU A 56 -2.12 36.69 -6.36
CA LEU A 56 -1.51 37.60 -7.32
C LEU A 56 -2.39 37.86 -8.55
N GLN A 57 -3.06 36.84 -9.08
CA GLN A 57 -3.99 36.93 -10.20
C GLN A 57 -5.22 37.78 -9.87
N GLY A 58 -5.83 37.59 -8.69
CA GLY A 58 -7.00 38.35 -8.25
C GLY A 58 -6.74 39.85 -8.00
N LYS A 59 -5.50 40.32 -8.24
CA LYS A 59 -5.06 41.71 -8.10
C LYS A 59 -4.43 42.27 -9.38
N ASP A 60 -4.54 41.58 -10.52
CA ASP A 60 -3.83 41.90 -11.77
C ASP A 60 -2.31 42.07 -11.57
N ALA A 61 -1.76 41.43 -10.54
CA ALA A 61 -0.40 41.64 -10.05
C ALA A 61 0.52 40.44 -10.35
N ALA A 62 0.12 39.57 -11.29
CA ALA A 62 0.88 38.38 -11.67
C ALA A 62 2.31 38.71 -12.18
N THR A 63 2.55 39.94 -12.65
CA THR A 63 3.86 40.45 -13.10
C THR A 63 4.49 41.48 -12.16
N ASP A 64 3.82 41.84 -11.06
CA ASP A 64 4.29 42.84 -10.10
C ASP A 64 5.48 42.30 -9.27
N LYS A 65 6.68 42.78 -9.61
CA LYS A 65 7.93 42.37 -8.94
C LYS A 65 7.98 42.84 -7.49
N VAL A 66 7.45 44.02 -7.17
CA VAL A 66 7.50 44.58 -5.81
C VAL A 66 6.64 43.72 -4.90
N ARG A 67 5.42 43.42 -5.33
CA ARG A 67 4.51 42.55 -4.58
C ARG A 67 5.06 41.14 -4.40
N LYS A 68 5.70 40.56 -5.43
CA LYS A 68 6.34 39.25 -5.30
C LYS A 68 7.48 39.24 -4.29
N ASN A 69 8.29 40.30 -4.27
CA ASN A 69 9.38 40.44 -3.29
C ASN A 69 8.82 40.55 -1.87
N GLU A 70 7.74 41.32 -1.64
CA GLU A 70 7.09 41.37 -0.33
C GLU A 70 6.59 40.00 0.16
N ILE A 71 6.07 39.18 -0.76
CA ILE A 71 5.62 37.81 -0.43
C ILE A 71 6.82 36.93 -0.08
N ILE A 72 7.91 37.03 -0.84
CA ILE A 72 9.17 36.32 -0.54
C ILE A 72 9.66 36.70 0.86
N ASP A 73 9.76 38.00 1.16
CA ASP A 73 10.22 38.50 2.45
C ASP A 73 9.30 38.05 3.59
N THR A 74 7.99 38.01 3.34
CA THR A 74 6.99 37.51 4.29
C THR A 74 7.17 36.03 4.60
N LEU A 75 7.34 35.19 3.58
CA LEU A 75 7.56 33.75 3.75
C LEU A 75 8.91 33.46 4.41
N ASN A 76 9.94 34.23 4.08
CA ASN A 76 11.25 34.14 4.72
C ASN A 76 11.17 34.53 6.20
N LEU A 77 10.50 35.63 6.54
CA LEU A 77 10.25 36.05 7.91
C LEU A 77 9.57 34.93 8.71
N TYR A 78 8.48 34.36 8.18
CA TYR A 78 7.77 33.28 8.86
C TYR A 78 8.61 32.01 9.00
N SER A 79 9.40 31.68 7.98
CA SER A 79 10.35 30.56 8.05
C SER A 79 11.35 30.77 9.18
N ARG A 80 11.96 31.96 9.29
CA ARG A 80 12.89 32.28 10.40
C ARG A 80 12.21 32.14 11.76
N THR A 81 11.02 32.71 11.93
CA THR A 81 10.26 32.61 13.19
C THR A 81 10.04 31.15 13.60
N ILE A 82 9.71 30.28 12.64
CA ILE A 82 9.55 28.84 12.91
C ILE A 82 10.90 28.19 13.26
N LEU A 83 11.96 28.52 12.52
CA LEU A 83 13.30 27.95 12.72
C LEU A 83 13.91 28.36 14.06
N ASP A 84 13.67 29.59 14.54
CA ASP A 84 14.08 30.06 15.87
C ASP A 84 13.48 29.13 16.95
N VAL A 85 12.17 28.89 16.90
CA VAL A 85 11.46 28.01 17.85
C VAL A 85 11.94 26.56 17.76
N ILE A 86 12.20 26.04 16.57
CA ILE A 86 12.70 24.66 16.41
C ILE A 86 14.12 24.53 16.94
N SER A 87 14.96 25.55 16.77
CA SER A 87 16.37 25.52 17.21
C SER A 87 16.49 25.41 18.74
N GLU A 88 15.55 26.00 19.48
CA GLU A 88 15.48 25.88 20.94
C GLU A 88 15.17 24.46 21.43
N LYS A 89 14.49 23.62 20.62
CA LYS A 89 14.14 22.23 20.97
C LYS A 89 15.33 21.25 20.91
N GLY A 90 16.50 21.67 20.39
CA GLY A 90 17.76 20.90 20.44
C GLY A 90 17.88 19.70 19.47
N SER A 91 16.80 19.26 18.83
CA SER A 91 16.79 18.20 17.80
C SER A 91 15.91 18.59 16.62
N CYS A 92 16.43 18.45 15.39
CA CYS A 92 15.69 18.74 14.15
C CYS A 92 16.24 17.92 12.97
N SER A 93 15.41 17.74 11.93
CA SER A 93 15.78 16.96 10.75
C SER A 93 16.97 17.54 9.97
N PRO A 94 17.73 16.73 9.20
CA PRO A 94 18.83 17.23 8.37
C PRO A 94 18.41 18.33 7.38
N LYS A 95 17.17 18.28 6.89
CA LYS A 95 16.58 19.30 6.02
C LYS A 95 16.45 20.63 6.76
N ILE A 96 15.98 20.61 8.01
CA ILE A 96 15.89 21.80 8.86
C ILE A 96 17.28 22.33 9.21
N LYS A 97 18.25 21.47 9.54
CA LYS A 97 19.65 21.90 9.76
C LYS A 97 20.23 22.63 8.55
N ASN A 98 19.90 22.17 7.34
CA ASN A 98 20.30 22.85 6.12
C ASN A 98 19.58 24.19 5.94
N LEU A 99 18.27 24.25 6.21
CA LEU A 99 17.52 25.52 6.18
C LEU A 99 18.05 26.54 7.19
N ILE A 100 18.36 26.12 8.42
CA ILE A 100 19.01 26.98 9.43
C ILE A 100 20.30 27.57 8.84
N LYS A 101 21.19 26.75 8.26
CA LYS A 101 22.42 27.26 7.62
C LYS A 101 22.16 28.27 6.51
N ILE A 102 21.10 28.09 5.73
CA ILE A 102 20.70 29.00 4.64
C ILE A 102 20.21 30.33 5.22
N PHE A 103 19.34 30.31 6.22
CA PHE A 103 18.70 31.52 6.76
C PHE A 103 19.62 32.35 7.67
N TYR A 104 20.51 31.72 8.45
CA TYR A 104 21.47 32.46 9.30
C TYR A 104 22.78 32.79 8.58
N ASN A 105 22.85 32.59 7.26
CA ASN A 105 23.88 33.15 6.41
C ASN A 105 23.20 34.08 5.39
N GLU A 106 23.02 35.35 5.77
CA GLU A 106 22.11 36.33 5.13
C GLU A 106 22.26 36.45 3.59
N GLU A 107 23.43 36.13 3.03
CA GLU A 107 23.64 36.16 1.57
C GLU A 107 22.88 35.06 0.81
N ASN A 108 22.46 33.99 1.50
CA ASN A 108 21.91 32.76 0.93
C ASN A 108 20.39 32.64 1.02
N GLU A 109 19.69 33.63 1.57
CA GLU A 109 18.24 33.53 1.72
C GLU A 109 17.51 33.32 0.38
N PRO A 110 16.37 32.61 0.39
CA PRO A 110 15.59 32.42 -0.82
C PRO A 110 15.17 33.75 -1.45
N LYS A 111 15.67 34.04 -2.66
CA LYS A 111 15.32 35.23 -3.46
C LYS A 111 14.26 34.96 -4.53
N LYS A 112 13.87 33.69 -4.71
CA LYS A 112 12.81 33.28 -5.63
C LYS A 112 11.60 32.80 -4.84
N LEU A 113 10.41 33.17 -5.31
CA LEU A 113 9.15 32.79 -4.67
C LEU A 113 9.01 31.28 -4.48
N GLN A 114 9.39 30.48 -5.48
CA GLN A 114 9.34 29.01 -5.36
C GLN A 114 10.23 28.50 -4.21
N ASP A 115 11.44 29.04 -4.07
CA ASP A 115 12.40 28.61 -3.07
C ASP A 115 11.94 29.02 -1.67
N ALA A 116 11.40 30.24 -1.53
CA ALA A 116 10.81 30.73 -0.28
C ALA A 116 9.57 29.90 0.13
N THR A 117 8.67 29.61 -0.80
CA THR A 117 7.51 28.73 -0.58
C THR A 117 7.94 27.33 -0.15
N ASN A 118 8.94 26.74 -0.82
CA ASN A 118 9.46 25.42 -0.46
C ASN A 118 10.09 25.41 0.93
N ALA A 119 10.91 26.41 1.25
CA ALA A 119 11.54 26.55 2.57
C ALA A 119 10.48 26.66 3.68
N PHE A 120 9.47 27.49 3.46
CA PHE A 120 8.36 27.66 4.40
C PHE A 120 7.57 26.36 4.60
N ILE A 121 7.21 25.65 3.51
CA ILE A 121 6.51 24.35 3.60
C ILE A 121 7.32 23.34 4.42
N ILE A 122 8.65 23.27 4.22
CA ILE A 122 9.51 22.37 4.99
C ILE A 122 9.48 22.75 6.48
N ALA A 123 9.61 24.04 6.81
CA ALA A 123 9.56 24.52 8.19
C ALA A 123 8.21 24.20 8.87
N ILE A 124 7.10 24.42 8.16
CA ILE A 124 5.74 24.12 8.64
C ILE A 124 5.56 22.63 8.91
N LYS A 125 5.97 21.76 8.00
CA LYS A 125 5.83 20.30 8.16
C LYS A 125 6.62 19.75 9.34
N GLU A 126 7.74 20.39 9.70
CA GLU A 126 8.47 20.03 10.91
C GLU A 126 7.76 20.56 12.17
N ARG A 127 7.31 21.82 12.16
CA ARG A 127 6.66 22.45 13.33
C ARG A 127 5.31 21.81 13.69
N PHE A 128 4.53 21.41 12.70
CA PHE A 128 3.20 20.83 12.85
C PHE A 128 3.22 19.34 12.48
N ALA A 129 4.12 18.59 13.11
CA ALA A 129 4.25 17.15 12.90
C ALA A 129 3.23 16.37 13.74
N ILE A 130 2.73 15.23 13.21
CA ILE A 130 1.84 14.31 13.95
C ILE A 130 2.53 13.83 15.24
N ARG A 131 3.86 13.69 15.20
CA ARG A 131 4.67 13.35 16.35
C ARG A 131 4.52 14.35 17.49
N ASP A 132 4.61 15.65 17.19
CA ASP A 132 4.47 16.71 18.19
C ASP A 132 3.03 16.76 18.73
N LEU A 133 2.02 16.52 17.87
CA LEU A 133 0.62 16.40 18.28
C LEU A 133 0.42 15.24 19.28
N LEU A 134 0.98 14.07 18.97
CA LEU A 134 0.93 12.88 19.82
C LEU A 134 1.60 13.12 21.18
N ILE A 135 2.79 13.70 21.18
CA ILE A 135 3.52 14.04 22.41
C ILE A 135 2.68 15.02 23.24
N ALA A 136 2.19 16.10 22.63
CA ALA A 136 1.36 17.09 23.32
C ALA A 136 0.09 16.48 23.91
N TYR A 137 -0.57 15.57 23.18
CA TYR A 137 -1.75 14.84 23.66
C TYR A 137 -1.43 13.91 24.84
N ILE A 138 -0.34 13.16 24.76
CA ILE A 138 0.07 12.21 25.81
C ILE A 138 0.49 12.92 27.09
N GLU A 139 1.17 14.06 26.96
CA GLU A 139 1.68 14.86 28.07
C GLU A 139 0.66 15.87 28.61
N ASN A 140 -0.55 15.94 28.03
CA ASN A 140 -1.58 16.95 28.33
C ASN A 140 -1.04 18.39 28.21
N SER A 141 -0.21 18.64 27.20
CA SER A 141 0.37 19.95 26.93
C SER A 141 -0.67 20.92 26.36
N PRO A 142 -0.69 22.20 26.78
CA PRO A 142 -1.56 23.22 26.18
C PRO A 142 -1.40 23.38 24.67
N ASN A 143 -0.21 23.03 24.14
CA ASN A 143 0.08 23.09 22.71
C ASN A 143 -0.77 22.13 21.87
N TYR A 144 -1.39 21.12 22.50
CA TYR A 144 -2.25 20.16 21.83
C TYR A 144 -3.37 20.84 21.04
N PHE A 145 -4.06 21.82 21.63
CA PHE A 145 -5.19 22.49 20.98
C PHE A 145 -4.77 23.24 19.71
N THR A 146 -3.62 23.91 19.74
CA THR A 146 -3.07 24.60 18.57
C THR A 146 -2.69 23.60 17.47
N LEU A 147 -1.99 22.51 17.82
CA LEU A 147 -1.59 21.49 16.86
C LEU A 147 -2.82 20.79 16.25
N SER A 148 -3.78 20.39 17.09
CA SER A 148 -5.03 19.73 16.68
C SER A 148 -5.81 20.61 15.70
N SER A 149 -5.98 21.89 16.03
CA SER A 149 -6.71 22.85 15.17
C SER A 149 -6.03 23.09 13.82
N VAL A 150 -4.71 23.25 13.81
CA VAL A 150 -3.94 23.50 12.59
C VAL A 150 -3.85 22.27 11.69
N MET A 151 -3.75 21.08 12.28
CA MET A 151 -3.67 19.83 11.53
C MET A 151 -5.04 19.26 11.17
N ASN A 152 -6.11 19.77 11.78
CA ASN A 152 -7.46 19.22 11.69
C ASN A 152 -7.49 17.74 12.14
N ILE A 153 -6.76 17.44 13.22
CA ILE A 153 -6.68 16.10 13.84
C ILE A 153 -6.94 16.26 15.33
N ASP A 154 -8.14 15.92 15.76
CA ASP A 154 -8.51 15.90 17.17
C ASP A 154 -8.53 14.45 17.70
N LEU A 155 -7.54 14.13 18.53
CA LEU A 155 -7.43 12.88 19.27
C LEU A 155 -8.37 12.83 20.49
N GLU A 156 -9.10 13.88 20.83
CA GLU A 156 -10.19 13.86 21.82
C GLU A 156 -11.55 13.62 21.17
N GLU A 157 -11.73 14.02 19.91
CA GLU A 157 -12.94 13.78 19.13
C GLU A 157 -13.23 12.28 18.94
N ASP A 158 -14.52 11.93 18.99
CA ASP A 158 -14.98 10.59 18.63
C ASP A 158 -15.36 10.50 17.15
N ILE A 159 -14.43 9.98 16.35
CA ILE A 159 -14.60 9.78 14.91
C ILE A 159 -15.28 8.44 14.55
N SER A 160 -15.76 7.66 15.53
CA SER A 160 -16.30 6.31 15.29
C SER A 160 -17.40 6.27 14.22
N LYS A 161 -18.29 7.27 14.18
CA LYS A 161 -19.38 7.33 13.19
C LYS A 161 -18.85 7.52 11.77
N GLN A 162 -17.89 8.44 11.58
CA GLN A 162 -17.25 8.69 10.29
C GLN A 162 -16.55 7.42 9.79
N LEU A 163 -15.84 6.74 10.69
CA LEU A 163 -15.17 5.48 10.38
C LEU A 163 -16.15 4.34 10.06
N GLN A 164 -17.32 4.27 10.71
CA GLN A 164 -18.35 3.29 10.39
C GLN A 164 -18.94 3.50 8.98
N GLU A 165 -19.05 4.75 8.54
CA GLU A 165 -19.47 5.06 7.17
C GLU A 165 -18.37 4.69 6.17
N ARG A 166 -17.12 5.03 6.49
CA ARG A 166 -15.95 4.65 5.68
C ARG A 166 -15.83 3.13 5.53
N ASP A 167 -15.97 2.38 6.62
CA ASP A 167 -15.99 0.91 6.61
C ASP A 167 -17.03 0.41 5.61
N LYS A 168 -18.28 0.89 5.65
CA LYS A 168 -19.34 0.47 4.71
C LYS A 168 -19.05 0.80 3.24
N ILE A 169 -18.37 1.91 2.97
CA ILE A 169 -18.04 2.36 1.61
C ILE A 169 -16.84 1.58 1.06
N GLU A 170 -15.80 1.40 1.87
CA GLU A 170 -14.53 0.79 1.47
C GLU A 170 -14.49 -0.73 1.63
N THR A 171 -15.51 -1.37 2.24
CA THR A 171 -15.64 -2.83 2.39
C THR A 171 -15.79 -3.56 1.04
N SER A 172 -14.69 -3.63 0.30
CA SER A 172 -14.38 -4.69 -0.66
C SER A 172 -13.65 -5.86 0.01
N GLN A 173 -13.18 -5.68 1.26
CA GLN A 173 -12.51 -6.69 2.06
C GLN A 173 -13.05 -6.66 3.49
N PRO A 174 -13.79 -7.69 3.95
CA PRO A 174 -14.44 -7.73 5.28
C PRO A 174 -13.46 -7.89 6.47
N GLN A 175 -12.22 -7.43 6.31
CA GLN A 175 -11.09 -7.69 7.22
C GLN A 175 -10.42 -6.43 7.76
N TRP A 176 -10.67 -5.28 7.14
CA TRP A 176 -10.00 -4.03 7.45
C TRP A 176 -11.01 -3.03 8.01
N GLU A 177 -11.45 -3.26 9.25
CA GLU A 177 -12.39 -2.37 9.94
C GLU A 177 -11.63 -1.24 10.65
N TYR A 178 -11.77 -0.01 10.16
CA TYR A 178 -11.14 1.18 10.72
C TYR A 178 -11.69 1.53 12.10
N VAL A 179 -12.98 1.26 12.37
CA VAL A 179 -13.60 1.47 13.70
C VAL A 179 -12.94 0.59 14.75
N ALA A 180 -12.63 -0.66 14.39
CA ALA A 180 -11.94 -1.60 15.27
C ALA A 180 -10.50 -1.15 15.54
N LEU A 181 -9.78 -0.69 14.51
CA LEU A 181 -8.45 -0.11 14.65
C LEU A 181 -8.46 1.12 15.57
N TYR A 182 -9.42 2.03 15.40
CA TYR A 182 -9.58 3.22 16.24
C TYR A 182 -9.83 2.86 17.70
N SER A 183 -10.68 1.87 17.96
CA SER A 183 -10.92 1.36 19.31
C SER A 183 -9.63 0.79 19.92
N TRP A 184 -8.91 -0.05 19.17
CA TRP A 184 -7.64 -0.61 19.62
C TRP A 184 -6.57 0.48 19.88
N PHE A 185 -6.50 1.49 19.02
CA PHE A 185 -5.62 2.64 19.18
C PHE A 185 -5.87 3.37 20.51
N LYS A 186 -7.13 3.71 20.79
CA LYS A 186 -7.51 4.45 22.01
C LYS A 186 -7.32 3.63 23.29
N PHE A 187 -7.74 2.37 23.30
CA PHE A 187 -7.76 1.56 24.52
C PHE A 187 -6.50 0.74 24.74
N VAL A 188 -5.68 0.52 23.69
CA VAL A 188 -4.49 -0.32 23.76
C VAL A 188 -3.22 0.47 23.47
N LEU A 189 -3.06 1.05 22.27
CA LEU A 189 -1.80 1.70 21.89
C LEU A 189 -1.51 2.98 22.70
N ILE A 190 -2.50 3.86 22.90
CA ILE A 190 -2.30 5.10 23.66
C ILE A 190 -1.84 4.82 25.11
N PRO A 191 -2.48 3.91 25.87
CA PRO A 191 -1.96 3.53 27.18
C PRO A 191 -0.58 2.88 27.14
N ASP A 192 -0.25 2.14 26.09
CA ASP A 192 1.07 1.51 25.92
C ASP A 192 2.17 2.56 25.70
N ILE A 193 1.89 3.62 24.93
CA ILE A 193 2.80 4.76 24.78
C ILE A 193 2.97 5.49 26.11
N ARG A 194 1.88 5.79 26.82
CA ARG A 194 1.90 6.48 28.12
C ARG A 194 2.76 5.75 29.15
N ASN A 195 2.67 4.42 29.18
CA ASN A 195 3.40 3.58 30.12
C ASN A 195 4.74 3.07 29.58
N ASN A 196 5.10 3.40 28.33
CA ASN A 196 6.25 2.84 27.61
C ASN A 196 6.34 1.31 27.74
N TYR A 197 5.21 0.63 27.55
CA TYR A 197 5.07 -0.79 27.77
C TYR A 197 4.22 -1.41 26.67
N ILE A 198 4.70 -2.52 26.09
CA ILE A 198 4.00 -3.24 25.02
C ILE A 198 3.26 -4.43 25.65
N ARG A 199 1.93 -4.42 25.59
CA ARG A 199 1.09 -5.55 26.05
C ARG A 199 0.97 -6.69 25.05
N TYR A 200 1.35 -6.47 23.80
CA TYR A 200 1.05 -7.34 22.65
C TYR A 200 2.30 -7.66 21.82
N TRP A 201 3.36 -8.16 22.47
CA TRP A 201 4.60 -8.53 21.78
C TRP A 201 4.37 -9.47 20.60
N LEU A 202 3.44 -10.40 20.77
CA LEU A 202 3.01 -11.32 19.72
C LEU A 202 1.56 -10.98 19.32
N PRO A 203 1.27 -10.95 18.01
CA PRO A 203 -0.09 -10.89 17.52
C PRO A 203 -0.97 -12.01 18.09
N SER A 204 -2.21 -11.67 18.50
CA SER A 204 -3.14 -12.63 19.11
C SER A 204 -4.35 -12.90 18.20
N LEU A 205 -4.67 -14.18 18.00
CA LEU A 205 -5.81 -14.67 17.22
C LEU A 205 -7.18 -14.42 17.87
N GLN A 206 -7.21 -14.13 19.18
CA GLN A 206 -8.45 -14.14 19.97
C GLN A 206 -9.18 -12.79 20.00
N MET A 207 -8.68 -11.76 19.32
CA MET A 207 -9.29 -10.44 19.33
C MET A 207 -9.79 -10.04 17.94
N PRO A 208 -11.10 -10.11 17.65
CA PRO A 208 -11.65 -9.78 16.33
C PRO A 208 -11.35 -8.35 15.85
N ALA A 209 -11.10 -7.40 16.76
CA ALA A 209 -10.76 -6.02 16.42
C ALA A 209 -9.34 -5.81 15.82
N THR A 210 -8.56 -6.89 15.62
CA THR A 210 -7.08 -6.83 15.57
C THR A 210 -6.39 -7.25 14.28
N GLN A 211 -7.07 -7.50 13.17
CA GLN A 211 -6.30 -7.88 11.96
C GLN A 211 -5.35 -6.75 11.53
N ILE A 212 -5.86 -5.52 11.38
CA ILE A 212 -5.00 -4.36 11.09
C ILE A 212 -3.95 -4.16 12.19
N SER A 213 -4.32 -4.22 13.47
CA SER A 213 -3.34 -3.98 14.53
C SER A 213 -2.28 -5.08 14.61
N ASN A 214 -2.63 -6.36 14.43
CA ASN A 214 -1.69 -7.48 14.33
C ASN A 214 -0.72 -7.33 13.15
N VAL A 215 -1.22 -6.86 12.02
CA VAL A 215 -0.41 -6.52 10.84
C VAL A 215 0.59 -5.41 11.18
N LEU A 216 0.13 -4.33 11.80
CA LEU A 216 1.00 -3.21 12.13
C LEU A 216 1.97 -3.56 13.28
N ILE A 217 1.58 -4.41 14.24
CA ILE A 217 2.46 -4.99 15.27
C ILE A 217 3.61 -5.74 14.59
N LYS A 218 3.33 -6.59 13.59
CA LYS A 218 4.39 -7.27 12.80
C LYS A 218 5.36 -6.28 12.15
N LYS A 219 4.85 -5.15 11.66
CA LYS A 219 5.65 -4.15 10.96
C LYS A 219 6.53 -3.33 11.92
N PHE A 220 5.95 -2.84 13.02
CA PHE A 220 6.61 -1.90 13.92
C PHE A 220 7.30 -2.56 15.11
N LEU A 221 6.92 -3.80 15.47
CA LEU A 221 7.47 -4.58 16.58
C LEU A 221 7.88 -5.99 16.09
N PRO A 222 8.82 -6.07 15.12
CA PRO A 222 9.24 -7.35 14.57
C PRO A 222 9.95 -8.21 15.63
N ILE A 223 9.77 -9.53 15.56
CA ILE A 223 10.25 -10.48 16.57
C ILE A 223 11.76 -10.40 16.81
N GLU A 224 12.52 -10.10 15.75
CA GLU A 224 13.97 -9.95 15.77
C GLU A 224 14.42 -8.77 16.64
N ASP A 225 13.57 -7.75 16.79
CA ASP A 225 13.87 -6.55 17.57
C ASP A 225 13.31 -6.65 19.02
N HIS A 226 12.57 -7.71 19.38
CA HIS A 226 11.88 -7.80 20.69
C HIS A 226 12.82 -7.66 21.89
N GLU A 227 13.93 -8.39 21.91
CA GLU A 227 14.89 -8.32 23.02
C GLU A 227 15.54 -6.94 23.13
N LEU A 228 15.84 -6.32 21.98
CA LEU A 228 16.37 -4.96 21.92
C LEU A 228 15.35 -3.94 22.46
N LEU A 229 14.08 -4.06 22.07
CA LEU A 229 12.98 -3.19 22.50
C LEU A 229 12.65 -3.38 23.99
N LYS A 230 12.78 -4.60 24.51
CA LYS A 230 12.61 -4.86 25.95
C LYS A 230 13.69 -4.15 26.76
N ALA A 231 14.93 -4.21 26.29
CA ALA A 231 16.11 -3.66 26.95
C ALA A 231 16.26 -2.13 26.80
N ASN A 232 15.76 -1.53 25.72
CA ASN A 232 15.95 -0.10 25.42
C ASN A 232 14.63 0.68 25.47
N ALA A 233 14.43 1.44 26.57
CA ALA A 233 13.22 2.21 26.81
C ALA A 233 13.00 3.36 25.81
N GLU A 234 14.05 4.05 25.40
CA GLU A 234 13.95 5.15 24.43
C GLU A 234 13.58 4.62 23.04
N LEU A 235 14.24 3.55 22.59
CA LEU A 235 13.92 2.91 21.32
C LEU A 235 12.49 2.36 21.31
N ARG A 236 12.05 1.74 22.40
CA ARG A 236 10.67 1.24 22.54
C ARG A 236 9.66 2.37 22.43
N LYS A 237 9.91 3.50 23.11
CA LYS A 237 9.03 4.67 23.05
C LYS A 237 8.97 5.23 21.64
N GLU A 238 10.11 5.33 20.96
CA GLU A 238 10.21 5.78 19.56
C GLU A 238 9.35 4.90 18.63
N ARG A 239 9.51 3.57 18.72
CA ARG A 239 8.73 2.63 17.89
C ARG A 239 7.22 2.70 18.14
N LEU A 240 6.81 2.90 19.38
CA LEU A 240 5.39 3.07 19.72
C LEU A 240 4.80 4.35 19.13
N TYR A 241 5.57 5.44 19.08
CA TYR A 241 5.13 6.65 18.41
C TYR A 241 5.10 6.51 16.90
N GLU A 242 6.12 5.92 16.25
CA GLU A 242 6.09 5.63 14.80
C GLU A 242 4.83 4.83 14.42
N PHE A 243 4.48 3.85 15.25
CA PHE A 243 3.26 3.07 15.08
C PHE A 243 2.00 3.95 15.20
N ALA A 244 1.90 4.77 16.24
CA ALA A 244 0.76 5.67 16.42
C ALA A 244 0.63 6.71 15.30
N GLU A 245 1.75 7.24 14.79
CA GLU A 245 1.76 8.17 13.65
C GLU A 245 1.12 7.53 12.41
N LYS A 246 1.46 6.27 12.09
CA LYS A 246 0.84 5.58 10.95
C LYS A 246 -0.66 5.38 11.18
N ILE A 247 -1.09 5.02 12.39
CA ILE A 247 -2.51 4.86 12.69
C ILE A 247 -3.25 6.19 12.53
N ILE A 248 -2.70 7.30 13.03
CA ILE A 248 -3.35 8.61 12.90
C ILE A 248 -3.52 8.98 11.44
N ARG A 249 -2.46 8.79 10.63
CA ARG A 249 -2.51 9.04 9.19
C ARG A 249 -3.61 8.24 8.49
N VAL A 250 -3.75 6.96 8.84
CA VAL A 250 -4.79 6.10 8.27
C VAL A 250 -6.18 6.54 8.69
N LEU A 251 -6.39 6.88 9.97
CA LEU A 251 -7.71 7.12 10.54
C LEU A 251 -8.23 8.56 10.33
N TRP A 252 -7.36 9.57 10.35
CA TRP A 252 -7.77 10.98 10.21
C TRP A 252 -7.41 11.61 8.86
N LEU A 253 -6.40 11.10 8.16
CA LEU A 253 -5.94 11.67 6.88
C LEU A 253 -6.25 10.78 5.68
N ASP A 254 -7.00 9.69 5.89
CA ASP A 254 -7.36 8.71 4.87
C ASP A 254 -6.17 8.16 4.07
N GLU A 255 -4.97 8.14 4.67
CA GLU A 255 -3.80 7.55 4.02
C GLU A 255 -3.97 6.02 3.87
N PRO A 256 -3.40 5.41 2.81
CA PRO A 256 -3.48 3.97 2.61
C PRO A 256 -2.90 3.19 3.79
N LEU A 257 -3.55 2.08 4.15
CA LEU A 257 -3.05 1.21 5.22
C LEU A 257 -1.67 0.61 4.90
N PHE A 258 -1.46 0.26 3.63
CA PHE A 258 -0.23 -0.33 3.09
C PHE A 258 0.24 0.45 1.86
N GLU A 259 1.53 0.74 1.81
CA GLU A 259 2.16 1.53 0.73
C GLU A 259 3.44 0.88 0.22
N GLU A 260 3.88 -0.20 0.86
CA GLU A 260 5.15 -0.84 0.59
C GLU A 260 5.18 -1.36 -0.85
N PRO A 261 6.13 -0.92 -1.69
CA PRO A 261 6.32 -1.54 -2.99
C PRO A 261 6.64 -3.03 -2.80
N ILE A 262 6.15 -3.83 -3.74
CA ILE A 262 6.33 -5.29 -3.71
C ILE A 262 7.27 -5.66 -4.85
N TYR A 263 8.30 -6.44 -4.55
CA TYR A 263 9.25 -6.95 -5.52
C TYR A 263 9.35 -8.48 -5.45
N LEU A 264 9.48 -9.11 -6.61
CA LEU A 264 9.94 -10.50 -6.72
C LEU A 264 11.46 -10.48 -6.93
N VAL A 265 12.17 -11.35 -6.20
CA VAL A 265 13.60 -11.60 -6.41
C VAL A 265 13.87 -13.11 -6.47
N ARG A 266 14.59 -13.55 -7.49
CA ARG A 266 15.01 -14.95 -7.69
C ARG A 266 16.48 -15.15 -7.41
N CYS A 267 16.78 -15.92 -6.37
CA CYS A 267 18.10 -16.44 -6.07
C CYS A 267 18.20 -17.85 -6.68
N ASN A 268 18.22 -17.93 -8.02
CA ASN A 268 18.28 -19.20 -8.75
C ASN A 268 19.66 -19.44 -9.34
N TYR A 269 20.65 -19.56 -8.46
CA TYR A 269 22.05 -19.73 -8.85
C TYR A 269 22.37 -21.15 -9.29
N THR A 270 23.30 -21.24 -10.24
CA THR A 270 23.85 -22.48 -10.79
C THR A 270 25.37 -22.48 -10.61
N ASP A 271 25.99 -23.60 -10.90
CA ASP A 271 27.45 -23.74 -10.90
C ASP A 271 28.06 -23.40 -9.53
N LYS A 272 29.16 -22.63 -9.49
CA LYS A 272 29.89 -22.33 -8.25
C LYS A 272 29.05 -21.60 -7.22
N SER A 273 28.12 -20.73 -7.62
CA SER A 273 27.27 -19.96 -6.70
C SER A 273 26.05 -20.75 -6.20
N ALA A 274 25.81 -21.96 -6.71
CA ALA A 274 24.76 -22.85 -6.19
C ALA A 274 25.03 -23.29 -4.74
N SER A 275 26.29 -23.33 -4.30
CA SER A 275 26.65 -23.69 -2.92
C SER A 275 26.08 -22.72 -1.88
N GLU A 276 25.81 -21.47 -2.27
CA GLU A 276 25.33 -20.43 -1.36
C GLU A 276 23.81 -20.44 -1.17
N LEU A 277 23.07 -21.25 -1.95
CA LEU A 277 21.60 -21.27 -1.90
C LEU A 277 21.05 -21.60 -0.51
N GLU A 278 21.66 -22.55 0.20
CA GLU A 278 21.22 -22.90 1.56
C GLU A 278 21.46 -21.74 2.53
N TYR A 279 22.66 -21.15 2.48
CA TYR A 279 23.02 -20.00 3.32
C TYR A 279 22.05 -18.84 3.11
N LEU A 280 21.76 -18.49 1.85
CA LEU A 280 20.85 -17.40 1.50
C LEU A 280 19.42 -17.70 1.99
N TYR A 281 18.98 -18.95 1.83
CA TYR A 281 17.66 -19.38 2.25
C TYR A 281 17.49 -19.34 3.77
N GLU A 282 18.40 -19.94 4.53
CA GLU A 282 18.34 -20.00 5.99
C GLU A 282 18.44 -18.62 6.64
N ASN A 283 19.24 -17.73 6.06
CA ASN A 283 19.49 -16.39 6.62
C ASN A 283 18.54 -15.31 6.09
N ASN A 284 17.53 -15.69 5.31
CA ASN A 284 16.55 -14.78 4.72
C ASN A 284 17.18 -13.66 3.86
N ILE A 285 18.18 -14.03 3.06
CA ILE A 285 18.93 -13.10 2.23
C ILE A 285 18.44 -13.23 0.79
N ILE A 286 18.23 -12.09 0.13
CA ILE A 286 18.14 -12.03 -1.32
C ILE A 286 19.42 -11.47 -1.91
N SER A 287 19.72 -11.86 -3.14
CA SER A 287 20.92 -11.35 -3.80
C SER A 287 20.81 -11.34 -5.32
N ILE A 288 21.77 -10.66 -5.94
CA ILE A 288 22.24 -10.97 -7.30
C ILE A 288 23.66 -11.55 -7.22
N CYS A 289 24.01 -12.39 -8.19
CA CYS A 289 25.34 -12.96 -8.34
C CYS A 289 25.97 -12.37 -9.60
N ILE A 290 27.23 -11.95 -9.49
CA ILE A 290 28.07 -11.57 -10.63
C ILE A 290 29.32 -12.46 -10.56
N GLN A 291 29.57 -13.22 -11.62
CA GLN A 291 30.78 -14.07 -11.69
C GLN A 291 32.01 -13.21 -11.99
N ASP A 292 33.18 -13.63 -11.52
CA ASP A 292 34.42 -12.85 -11.72
C ASP A 292 34.80 -12.69 -13.19
N GLU A 293 34.37 -13.63 -14.03
CA GLU A 293 34.57 -13.66 -15.49
C GLU A 293 33.65 -12.64 -16.22
N GLU A 294 32.54 -12.21 -15.59
CA GLU A 294 31.54 -11.30 -16.16
C GLU A 294 31.94 -9.83 -15.97
N THR A 295 33.05 -9.42 -16.60
CA THR A 295 33.60 -8.07 -16.41
C THR A 295 32.62 -6.96 -16.79
N ALA A 296 31.79 -7.16 -17.82
CA ALA A 296 30.78 -6.19 -18.24
C ALA A 296 29.69 -5.96 -17.18
N ASP A 297 29.23 -7.03 -16.52
CA ASP A 297 28.24 -6.98 -15.44
C ASP A 297 28.82 -6.26 -14.22
N ARG A 298 30.07 -6.58 -13.87
CA ARG A 298 30.78 -5.92 -12.78
C ARG A 298 30.98 -4.43 -13.02
N ASP A 299 31.42 -4.04 -14.21
CA ASP A 299 31.64 -2.64 -14.56
C ASP A 299 30.32 -1.87 -14.56
N TYR A 300 29.25 -2.48 -15.11
CA TYR A 300 27.90 -1.91 -15.10
C TYR A 300 27.35 -1.73 -13.67
N PHE A 301 27.55 -2.71 -12.79
CA PHE A 301 27.18 -2.62 -11.38
C PHE A 301 27.93 -1.49 -10.69
N ASN A 302 29.25 -1.42 -10.87
CA ASN A 302 30.11 -0.40 -10.27
C ASN A 302 29.73 1.01 -10.71
N ASP A 303 29.38 1.20 -11.98
CA ASP A 303 28.90 2.48 -12.47
C ASP A 303 27.60 2.91 -11.76
N LEU A 304 26.63 2.00 -11.66
CA LEU A 304 25.34 2.31 -11.04
C LEU A 304 25.48 2.66 -9.55
N ILE A 305 26.24 1.89 -8.76
CA ILE A 305 26.41 2.17 -7.32
C ILE A 305 27.17 3.48 -7.04
N ASN A 306 28.00 3.92 -7.98
CA ASN A 306 28.74 5.18 -7.89
C ASN A 306 27.92 6.39 -8.40
N GLY A 307 26.67 6.17 -8.82
CA GLY A 307 25.79 7.22 -9.33
C GLY A 307 26.07 7.62 -10.78
N ASN A 308 26.86 6.82 -11.51
CA ASN A 308 27.02 6.99 -12.96
C ASN A 308 25.78 6.46 -13.67
N ASN A 309 25.54 6.94 -14.89
CA ASN A 309 24.39 6.53 -15.72
C ASN A 309 24.91 5.76 -16.95
N PRO A 310 25.26 4.47 -16.79
CA PRO A 310 25.80 3.67 -17.89
C PRO A 310 24.76 3.46 -18.99
N ALA A 311 25.21 3.30 -20.24
CA ALA A 311 24.33 3.08 -21.37
C ALA A 311 23.45 1.84 -21.16
N TYR A 312 22.16 1.95 -21.52
CA TYR A 312 21.20 0.87 -21.32
C TYR A 312 21.63 -0.41 -22.05
N ASN A 313 21.72 -1.51 -21.30
CA ASN A 313 22.04 -2.83 -21.84
C ASN A 313 20.85 -3.77 -21.60
N ASN A 314 20.28 -4.29 -22.69
CA ASN A 314 19.12 -5.18 -22.69
C ASN A 314 19.36 -6.55 -22.03
N LYS A 315 20.62 -6.93 -21.76
CA LYS A 315 20.98 -8.16 -21.02
C LYS A 315 21.17 -7.95 -19.52
N LEU A 316 21.44 -6.73 -19.08
CA LEU A 316 21.70 -6.36 -17.68
C LEU A 316 20.53 -5.72 -16.89
N PRO A 317 19.24 -5.78 -17.31
CA PRO A 317 18.16 -5.17 -16.52
C PRO A 317 18.06 -5.68 -15.07
N TYR A 318 18.53 -6.90 -14.79
CA TYR A 318 18.48 -7.44 -13.44
C TYR A 318 19.40 -6.66 -12.46
N ILE A 319 20.58 -6.24 -12.91
CA ILE A 319 21.51 -5.44 -12.11
C ILE A 319 20.89 -4.08 -11.80
N GLN A 320 20.40 -3.40 -12.84
CA GLN A 320 19.76 -2.09 -12.70
C GLN A 320 18.59 -2.16 -11.72
N ARG A 321 17.73 -3.19 -11.85
CA ARG A 321 16.58 -3.38 -10.95
C ARG A 321 17.00 -3.70 -9.51
N PHE A 322 18.09 -4.44 -9.30
CA PHE A 322 18.61 -4.70 -7.97
C PHE A 322 19.15 -3.43 -7.31
N VAL A 323 19.93 -2.62 -8.04
CA VAL A 323 20.43 -1.33 -7.53
C VAL A 323 19.25 -0.39 -7.23
N SER A 324 18.26 -0.29 -8.13
CA SER A 324 17.05 0.49 -7.87
C SER A 324 16.28 -0.02 -6.64
N LEU A 325 16.21 -1.33 -6.42
CA LEU A 325 15.62 -1.91 -5.20
C LEU A 325 16.43 -1.52 -3.95
N ALA A 326 17.75 -1.60 -4.01
CA ALA A 326 18.63 -1.21 -2.91
C ALA A 326 18.52 0.28 -2.58
N ASP A 327 18.43 1.14 -3.60
CA ASP A 327 18.21 2.58 -3.40
C ASP A 327 16.82 2.86 -2.83
N LEU A 328 15.79 2.17 -3.31
CA LEU A 328 14.44 2.26 -2.76
C LEU A 328 14.38 1.88 -1.28
N ALA A 329 15.13 0.85 -0.89
CA ALA A 329 15.24 0.39 0.50
C ALA A 329 15.94 1.41 1.42
N LYS A 330 16.70 2.38 0.89
CA LYS A 330 17.22 3.51 1.68
C LYS A 330 16.11 4.51 2.00
N GLU A 331 15.07 4.59 1.18
CA GLU A 331 14.02 5.61 1.31
C GLU A 331 12.78 5.09 2.04
N GLN A 332 12.44 3.80 1.86
CA GLN A 332 11.21 3.21 2.42
C GLN A 332 11.32 1.68 2.63
N ASP A 333 10.37 1.14 3.39
CA ASP A 333 10.17 -0.30 3.57
C ASP A 333 9.73 -0.96 2.23
N VAL A 334 10.26 -2.15 1.91
CA VAL A 334 9.95 -2.88 0.66
C VAL A 334 9.61 -4.33 0.96
N ILE A 335 8.47 -4.83 0.44
CA ILE A 335 8.09 -6.25 0.57
C ILE A 335 8.74 -7.06 -0.56
N ILE A 336 9.36 -8.17 -0.19
CA ILE A 336 10.06 -9.06 -1.10
C ILE A 336 9.40 -10.43 -1.12
N ILE A 337 9.06 -10.91 -2.31
CA ILE A 337 8.79 -12.31 -2.60
C ILE A 337 10.12 -12.90 -3.08
N ALA A 338 10.77 -13.70 -2.24
CA ALA A 338 12.05 -14.33 -2.52
C ALA A 338 11.85 -15.79 -2.97
N SER A 339 12.34 -16.14 -4.15
CA SER A 339 12.34 -17.50 -4.67
C SER A 339 13.77 -18.02 -4.75
N TYR A 340 13.97 -19.27 -4.34
CA TYR A 340 15.27 -19.94 -4.33
C TYR A 340 15.16 -21.25 -5.09
N LEU A 341 16.19 -21.61 -5.85
CA LEU A 341 16.17 -22.81 -6.68
C LEU A 341 15.98 -24.06 -5.80
N GLY A 342 14.97 -24.87 -6.11
CA GLY A 342 14.68 -26.11 -5.39
C GLY A 342 14.07 -25.93 -4.00
N LYS A 343 13.72 -24.71 -3.59
CA LYS A 343 13.08 -24.41 -2.30
C LYS A 343 11.74 -23.70 -2.50
N ASN A 344 10.91 -23.75 -1.47
CA ASN A 344 9.70 -22.95 -1.39
C ASN A 344 10.05 -21.46 -1.25
N PRO A 345 9.25 -20.54 -1.80
CA PRO A 345 9.50 -19.11 -1.64
C PRO A 345 9.25 -18.64 -0.20
N LYS A 346 9.86 -17.49 0.11
CA LYS A 346 9.66 -16.75 1.35
C LYS A 346 9.15 -15.35 1.03
N ILE A 347 8.37 -14.75 1.91
CA ILE A 347 8.02 -13.33 1.82
C ILE A 347 8.56 -12.61 3.06
N GLY A 348 9.24 -11.51 2.84
CA GLY A 348 9.87 -10.73 3.91
C GLY A 348 9.86 -9.24 3.61
N LEU A 349 10.35 -8.45 4.56
CA LEU A 349 10.44 -7.01 4.46
C LEU A 349 11.89 -6.57 4.51
N ILE A 350 12.31 -5.80 3.53
CA ILE A 350 13.53 -5.01 3.63
C ILE A 350 13.13 -3.70 4.29
N LYS A 351 13.73 -3.41 5.44
CA LYS A 351 13.43 -2.18 6.19
C LYS A 351 14.07 -0.98 5.52
N LYS A 352 13.42 0.17 5.65
CA LYS A 352 14.03 1.45 5.37
C LYS A 352 15.41 1.54 6.03
N ASP A 353 16.37 2.15 5.32
CA ASP A 353 17.76 2.31 5.72
C ASP A 353 18.55 0.98 5.80
N SER A 354 18.03 -0.11 5.21
CA SER A 354 18.79 -1.36 5.10
C SER A 354 19.95 -1.20 4.11
N GLU A 355 21.16 -1.52 4.56
CA GLU A 355 22.36 -1.47 3.72
C GLU A 355 22.56 -2.78 2.94
N MET A 356 22.99 -2.65 1.69
CA MET A 356 23.47 -3.75 0.88
C MET A 356 24.84 -4.18 1.37
N PHE A 357 25.07 -5.49 1.50
CA PHE A 357 26.38 -6.06 1.81
C PHE A 357 26.85 -7.00 0.71
N CYS A 358 28.15 -7.26 0.65
CA CYS A 358 28.74 -8.18 -0.31
C CYS A 358 29.27 -9.44 0.38
N LYS A 359 29.09 -10.58 -0.26
CA LYS A 359 29.70 -11.86 0.14
C LYS A 359 30.52 -12.39 -1.03
N GLU A 360 31.81 -12.57 -0.80
CA GLU A 360 32.73 -13.14 -1.80
C GLU A 360 32.68 -14.67 -1.74
N GLY A 361 32.65 -15.29 -2.91
CA GLY A 361 32.76 -16.73 -3.11
C GLY A 361 33.90 -17.06 -4.07
N ASP A 362 34.18 -18.34 -4.27
CA ASP A 362 35.23 -18.78 -5.20
C ASP A 362 34.79 -18.54 -6.65
N GLY A 363 35.28 -17.46 -7.26
CA GLY A 363 34.98 -17.08 -8.65
C GLY A 363 33.69 -16.27 -8.85
N PHE A 364 33.08 -15.75 -7.78
CA PHE A 364 31.87 -14.93 -7.87
C PHE A 364 31.70 -14.00 -6.66
N LYS A 365 30.87 -12.97 -6.84
CA LYS A 365 30.42 -12.08 -5.76
C LYS A 365 28.90 -12.04 -5.69
N LEU A 366 28.38 -12.16 -4.46
CA LEU A 366 26.98 -11.94 -4.16
C LEU A 366 26.80 -10.54 -3.58
N TYR A 367 25.84 -9.80 -4.14
CA TYR A 367 25.37 -8.53 -3.60
C TYR A 367 24.02 -8.78 -2.93
N CYS A 368 23.96 -8.53 -1.63
CA CYS A 368 22.95 -9.09 -0.75
C CYS A 368 22.15 -8.00 -0.03
N LEU A 369 20.86 -8.24 0.13
CA LEU A 369 19.98 -7.52 1.05
C LEU A 369 19.33 -8.52 2.00
N LYS A 370 19.33 -8.19 3.30
CA LYS A 370 18.73 -9.03 4.33
C LYS A 370 17.26 -8.68 4.49
N MET A 371 16.39 -9.68 4.34
CA MET A 371 15.00 -9.54 4.70
C MET A 371 14.84 -9.73 6.21
N LYS A 372 14.06 -8.85 6.84
CA LYS A 372 13.54 -8.99 8.20
C LYS A 372 12.08 -9.43 8.15
N SER A 373 11.53 -9.84 9.28
CA SER A 373 10.12 -10.18 9.40
C SER A 373 9.71 -11.21 8.35
N VAL A 374 10.53 -12.23 8.13
CA VAL A 374 10.30 -13.22 7.07
C VAL A 374 9.32 -14.24 7.59
N TYR A 375 8.08 -14.10 7.15
CA TYR A 375 6.98 -14.93 7.61
C TYR A 375 6.40 -15.71 6.45
N CYS A 376 6.16 -16.99 6.69
CA CYS A 376 5.58 -17.90 5.71
C CYS A 376 4.23 -18.47 6.17
N THR A 377 3.58 -17.79 7.12
CA THR A 377 2.47 -18.34 7.91
C THR A 377 1.09 -17.88 7.39
N PRO A 378 0.29 -18.75 6.76
CA PRO A 378 -1.11 -18.47 6.40
C PRO A 378 -2.01 -18.24 7.58
N ASN A 379 -1.73 -18.95 8.66
CA ASN A 379 -2.52 -18.99 9.86
C ASN A 379 -1.57 -18.79 11.02
N TRP A 380 -1.91 -17.83 11.88
CA TRP A 380 -1.10 -17.43 13.04
C TRP A 380 -0.92 -18.51 14.12
N SER A 381 -1.53 -19.69 13.96
CA SER A 381 -1.40 -20.85 14.84
C SER A 381 -0.36 -21.86 14.37
N GLU A 382 0.23 -21.67 13.20
CA GLU A 382 1.15 -22.63 12.58
C GLU A 382 2.43 -21.89 12.14
N GLU A 383 3.56 -22.25 12.75
CA GLU A 383 4.87 -21.78 12.29
C GLU A 383 5.26 -22.54 11.03
N PHE A 384 5.45 -21.79 9.94
CA PHE A 384 5.94 -22.32 8.68
C PHE A 384 7.29 -21.70 8.36
N ASN A 385 8.25 -22.53 7.98
CA ASN A 385 9.57 -22.10 7.55
C ASN A 385 9.59 -21.61 6.09
N SER A 386 8.50 -21.81 5.34
CA SER A 386 8.40 -21.56 3.90
C SER A 386 6.97 -21.52 3.41
N ILE A 387 6.67 -20.78 2.35
CA ILE A 387 5.32 -20.70 1.78
C ILE A 387 5.09 -21.89 0.85
N ASP A 388 4.09 -22.73 1.14
CA ASP A 388 3.67 -23.80 0.22
C ASP A 388 2.82 -23.22 -0.92
N LEU A 389 3.38 -23.18 -2.13
CA LEU A 389 2.70 -22.66 -3.32
C LEU A 389 1.42 -23.44 -3.70
N ARG A 390 1.21 -24.65 -3.18
CA ARG A 390 -0.05 -25.40 -3.37
C ARG A 390 -1.19 -24.77 -2.59
N THR A 391 -0.87 -24.12 -1.47
CA THR A 391 -1.81 -23.43 -0.57
C THR A 391 -2.01 -21.97 -0.96
N TYR A 392 -1.10 -21.41 -1.79
CA TYR A 392 -1.15 -20.02 -2.25
C TYR A 392 -0.94 -19.89 -3.77
N PRO A 393 -1.92 -20.33 -4.56
CA PRO A 393 -1.82 -20.29 -6.02
C PRO A 393 -1.62 -18.87 -6.59
N ILE A 394 -2.04 -17.81 -5.89
CA ILE A 394 -1.84 -16.40 -6.28
C ILE A 394 -0.37 -16.03 -6.44
N LEU A 395 0.52 -16.58 -5.59
CA LEU A 395 1.95 -16.35 -5.76
C LEU A 395 2.45 -16.99 -7.05
N LYS A 396 1.92 -18.17 -7.40
CA LYS A 396 2.26 -18.84 -8.65
C LYS A 396 1.74 -18.08 -9.88
N SER A 397 0.58 -17.43 -9.79
CA SER A 397 0.01 -16.65 -10.90
C SER A 397 0.75 -15.33 -11.11
N ILE A 398 1.29 -14.73 -10.05
CA ILE A 398 1.96 -13.42 -10.09
C ILE A 398 3.45 -13.51 -10.39
N ILE A 399 4.13 -14.60 -10.00
CA ILE A 399 5.58 -14.79 -10.22
C ILE A 399 5.87 -14.91 -11.73
N PRO A 400 6.42 -13.88 -12.41
CA PRO A 400 6.62 -13.89 -13.87
C PRO A 400 7.70 -14.91 -14.22
N GLN A 401 7.49 -15.85 -15.15
CA GLN A 401 8.36 -17.04 -15.28
C GLN A 401 9.85 -16.79 -15.58
N GLN A 402 10.22 -15.69 -16.27
CA GLN A 402 11.58 -15.52 -16.82
C GLN A 402 12.37 -14.33 -16.24
N VAL A 403 11.88 -13.68 -15.19
CA VAL A 403 12.46 -12.43 -14.66
C VAL A 403 13.18 -12.65 -13.32
N THR A 404 14.44 -12.25 -13.20
CA THR A 404 15.20 -12.35 -11.93
C THR A 404 14.66 -11.39 -10.87
N ILE A 405 14.39 -10.14 -11.26
CA ILE A 405 13.86 -9.09 -10.36
C ILE A 405 12.74 -8.34 -11.06
N SER A 406 11.59 -8.19 -10.41
CA SER A 406 10.45 -7.44 -10.94
C SER A 406 9.66 -6.75 -9.84
N ALA A 407 9.26 -5.51 -10.08
CA ALA A 407 8.17 -4.90 -9.32
C ALA A 407 6.87 -5.67 -9.59
N VAL A 408 6.05 -5.82 -8.56
CA VAL A 408 4.75 -6.52 -8.59
C VAL A 408 3.65 -5.49 -8.33
N ASN A 409 2.91 -5.17 -9.40
CA ASN A 409 1.86 -4.14 -9.34
C ASN A 409 0.45 -4.72 -9.25
N GLN A 410 0.28 -6.01 -9.54
CA GLN A 410 -1.01 -6.69 -9.53
C GLN A 410 -1.26 -7.34 -8.18
N ARG A 411 -2.53 -7.41 -7.75
CA ARG A 411 -2.99 -8.16 -6.56
C ARG A 411 -2.25 -7.81 -5.25
N LYS A 412 -1.79 -6.57 -5.10
CA LYS A 412 -1.02 -6.11 -3.92
C LYS A 412 -1.73 -6.43 -2.60
N SER A 413 -3.03 -6.20 -2.50
CA SER A 413 -3.81 -6.47 -1.28
C SER A 413 -3.77 -7.93 -0.85
N ALA A 414 -3.78 -8.88 -1.80
CA ALA A 414 -3.66 -10.30 -1.48
C ALA A 414 -2.25 -10.65 -1.00
N ILE A 415 -1.21 -10.06 -1.61
CA ILE A 415 0.18 -10.25 -1.18
C ILE A 415 0.41 -9.64 0.21
N TYR A 416 -0.14 -8.46 0.49
CA TYR A 416 -0.15 -7.89 1.84
C TYR A 416 -0.84 -8.83 2.81
N GLY A 417 -2.00 -9.39 2.46
CA GLY A 417 -2.68 -10.40 3.26
C GLY A 417 -1.79 -11.60 3.58
N ILE A 418 -1.12 -12.17 2.58
CA ILE A 418 -0.19 -13.31 2.78
C ILE A 418 0.98 -12.91 3.70
N TYR A 419 1.67 -11.81 3.38
CA TYR A 419 2.82 -11.33 4.14
C TYR A 419 2.46 -11.09 5.60
N TYR A 420 1.34 -10.42 5.83
CA TYR A 420 0.88 -10.11 7.17
C TYR A 420 0.10 -11.24 7.83
N GLY A 421 -0.05 -12.41 7.20
CA GLY A 421 -0.70 -13.59 7.76
C GLY A 421 -2.21 -13.47 7.93
N VAL A 422 -2.86 -12.58 7.18
CA VAL A 422 -4.31 -12.45 7.20
C VAL A 422 -4.90 -13.52 6.29
N LYS A 423 -5.74 -14.40 6.83
CA LYS A 423 -6.46 -15.41 6.03
C LYS A 423 -7.28 -14.67 4.99
N TYR A 424 -7.01 -14.85 3.69
CA TYR A 424 -7.78 -14.16 2.64
C TYR A 424 -9.28 -14.47 2.80
N PRO A 425 -10.18 -13.46 2.77
CA PRO A 425 -11.59 -13.70 2.99
C PRO A 425 -12.14 -14.59 1.89
N LEU A 426 -12.95 -15.57 2.29
CA LEU A 426 -13.68 -16.37 1.32
C LEU A 426 -14.94 -15.59 0.90
N ASP A 427 -14.77 -14.69 -0.06
CA ASP A 427 -15.85 -13.84 -0.58
C ASP A 427 -15.86 -13.83 -2.12
N LEU A 428 -17.06 -13.84 -2.71
CA LEU A 428 -17.26 -13.88 -4.15
C LEU A 428 -16.73 -12.61 -4.84
N SER A 429 -16.81 -11.44 -4.20
CA SER A 429 -16.33 -10.17 -4.75
C SER A 429 -14.82 -10.13 -4.97
N LEU A 430 -14.09 -11.05 -4.32
CA LEU A 430 -12.65 -11.16 -4.39
C LEU A 430 -12.17 -12.12 -5.47
N MET A 431 -13.09 -12.86 -6.09
CA MET A 431 -12.79 -13.78 -7.18
C MET A 431 -12.46 -13.01 -8.46
N THR A 432 -11.46 -13.50 -9.18
CA THR A 432 -11.13 -13.03 -10.52
C THR A 432 -12.15 -13.58 -11.52
N ASP A 433 -12.30 -12.96 -12.69
CA ASP A 433 -13.15 -13.52 -13.75
C ASP A 433 -12.74 -14.97 -14.10
N SER A 434 -11.43 -15.24 -14.15
CA SER A 434 -10.93 -16.61 -14.40
C SER A 434 -11.24 -17.58 -13.26
N ALA A 435 -11.21 -17.14 -12.00
CA ALA A 435 -11.58 -17.95 -10.86
C ALA A 435 -13.09 -18.24 -10.84
N ILE A 436 -13.91 -17.26 -11.23
CA ILE A 436 -15.36 -17.43 -11.40
C ILE A 436 -15.65 -18.41 -12.53
N GLU A 437 -14.94 -18.33 -13.66
CA GLU A 437 -15.08 -19.30 -14.76
C GLU A 437 -14.75 -20.73 -14.33
N VAL A 438 -13.67 -20.92 -13.57
CA VAL A 438 -13.33 -22.23 -13.02
C VAL A 438 -14.40 -22.69 -12.03
N MET A 439 -14.90 -21.81 -11.16
CA MET A 439 -15.99 -22.12 -10.24
C MET A 439 -17.24 -22.59 -10.99
N CYS A 440 -17.69 -21.86 -12.02
CA CYS A 440 -18.83 -22.24 -12.85
C CYS A 440 -18.58 -23.54 -13.63
N THR A 441 -17.36 -23.78 -14.09
CA THR A 441 -16.96 -25.03 -14.76
C THR A 441 -17.11 -26.21 -13.80
N GLU A 442 -16.57 -26.09 -12.59
CA GLU A 442 -16.66 -27.15 -11.58
C GLU A 442 -18.10 -27.35 -11.11
N TRP A 443 -18.91 -26.28 -11.07
CA TRP A 443 -20.33 -26.39 -10.76
C TRP A 443 -21.06 -27.25 -11.77
N LEU A 444 -20.82 -27.03 -13.07
CA LEU A 444 -21.36 -27.89 -14.15
C LEU A 444 -20.90 -29.34 -14.07
N ARG A 445 -19.81 -29.64 -13.37
CA ARG A 445 -19.31 -31.02 -13.18
C ARG A 445 -19.78 -31.63 -11.85
N SER A 446 -20.30 -30.82 -10.96
CA SER A 446 -20.70 -31.19 -9.62
C SER A 446 -22.07 -31.85 -9.56
N ARG A 447 -22.44 -32.37 -8.38
CA ARG A 447 -23.78 -32.88 -8.06
C ARG A 447 -24.87 -31.80 -8.01
N PHE A 448 -24.51 -30.52 -8.02
CA PHE A 448 -25.48 -29.42 -7.95
C PHE A 448 -26.05 -29.09 -9.33
N ALA A 449 -25.31 -29.36 -10.40
CA ALA A 449 -25.83 -29.23 -11.75
C ALA A 449 -26.88 -30.32 -12.03
N ASN A 450 -27.96 -29.93 -12.71
CA ASN A 450 -28.95 -30.87 -13.22
C ASN A 450 -28.30 -31.81 -14.26
N GLU A 451 -28.68 -33.08 -14.29
CA GLU A 451 -28.18 -34.09 -15.25
C GLU A 451 -28.26 -33.64 -16.72
N SER A 452 -29.25 -32.80 -17.08
CA SER A 452 -29.37 -32.24 -18.43
C SER A 452 -28.19 -31.33 -18.80
N HIS A 453 -27.57 -30.70 -17.82
CA HIS A 453 -26.48 -29.72 -17.98
C HIS A 453 -25.14 -30.23 -17.45
N GLN A 454 -25.15 -31.28 -16.64
CA GLN A 454 -23.97 -31.75 -15.94
C GLN A 454 -22.94 -32.29 -16.95
N ILE A 455 -21.77 -31.66 -17.01
CA ILE A 455 -20.71 -32.02 -17.94
C ILE A 455 -19.93 -33.22 -17.39
N CYS A 456 -19.87 -34.30 -18.17
CA CYS A 456 -19.06 -35.48 -17.87
C CYS A 456 -17.63 -35.35 -18.42
N TYR A 457 -17.47 -34.70 -19.58
CA TYR A 457 -16.16 -34.44 -20.18
C TYR A 457 -16.14 -33.05 -20.84
N GLN A 458 -15.06 -32.31 -20.57
CA GLN A 458 -14.86 -30.96 -21.07
C GLN A 458 -14.12 -31.01 -22.42
N ILE A 459 -14.68 -30.34 -23.43
CA ILE A 459 -14.18 -30.34 -24.81
C ILE A 459 -13.15 -29.22 -25.01
N ILE A 460 -13.35 -28.07 -24.36
CA ILE A 460 -12.45 -26.91 -24.47
C ILE A 460 -11.95 -26.56 -23.07
N ARG A 461 -10.65 -26.32 -22.92
CA ARG A 461 -10.08 -25.77 -21.68
C ARG A 461 -10.75 -24.43 -21.36
N THR A 462 -11.12 -24.21 -20.10
CA THR A 462 -11.63 -22.93 -19.60
C THR A 462 -10.74 -21.77 -20.08
N GLY A 463 -11.32 -20.75 -20.72
CA GLY A 463 -10.58 -19.64 -21.34
C GLY A 463 -10.02 -19.91 -22.76
N GLY A 464 -10.56 -20.89 -23.50
CA GLY A 464 -10.17 -21.22 -24.87
C GLY A 464 -10.69 -20.25 -25.96
N ASN A 465 -10.20 -20.42 -27.21
CA ASN A 465 -10.28 -19.49 -28.35
C ASN A 465 -11.68 -19.09 -28.91
N TYR A 466 -12.80 -19.37 -28.24
CA TYR A 466 -14.13 -18.94 -28.71
C TYR A 466 -14.54 -17.67 -27.97
N ALA A 467 -14.76 -16.58 -28.72
CA ALA A 467 -15.05 -15.26 -28.15
C ALA A 467 -16.34 -15.20 -27.30
N ASP A 468 -17.27 -16.13 -27.52
CA ASP A 468 -18.62 -16.09 -26.95
C ASP A 468 -18.96 -17.36 -26.12
N VAL A 469 -18.00 -18.27 -25.89
CA VAL A 469 -18.20 -19.50 -25.11
C VAL A 469 -16.97 -19.73 -24.22
N ASP A 470 -17.19 -19.70 -22.91
CA ASP A 470 -16.11 -19.86 -21.91
C ASP A 470 -15.96 -21.33 -21.47
N ILE A 471 -17.06 -22.09 -21.51
CA ILE A 471 -17.12 -23.51 -21.10
C ILE A 471 -17.85 -24.31 -22.18
N LEU A 472 -17.21 -25.39 -22.66
CA LEU A 472 -17.83 -26.33 -23.60
C LEU A 472 -17.52 -27.77 -23.16
N GLY A 473 -18.56 -28.59 -23.06
CA GLY A 473 -18.44 -30.00 -22.71
C GLY A 473 -19.63 -30.81 -23.21
N ALA A 474 -19.68 -32.08 -22.83
CA ALA A 474 -20.87 -32.89 -23.06
C ALA A 474 -21.31 -33.62 -21.79
N ASN A 475 -22.61 -33.86 -21.71
CA ASN A 475 -23.24 -34.55 -20.60
C ASN A 475 -23.30 -36.08 -20.81
N SER A 476 -23.91 -36.79 -19.86
CA SER A 476 -24.08 -38.25 -19.89
C SER A 476 -24.95 -38.76 -21.07
N HIS A 477 -25.69 -37.86 -21.72
CA HIS A 477 -26.53 -38.13 -22.88
C HIS A 477 -25.84 -37.77 -24.22
N ASN A 478 -24.54 -37.46 -24.20
CA ASN A 478 -23.78 -36.95 -25.35
C ASN A 478 -24.32 -35.64 -25.95
N LYS A 479 -25.11 -34.87 -25.20
CA LYS A 479 -25.50 -33.52 -25.61
C LYS A 479 -24.38 -32.53 -25.32
N ILE A 480 -24.15 -31.62 -26.26
CA ILE A 480 -23.18 -30.53 -26.15
C ILE A 480 -23.75 -29.41 -25.30
N VAL A 481 -23.08 -29.12 -24.18
CA VAL A 481 -23.41 -28.04 -23.25
C VAL A 481 -22.42 -26.90 -23.47
N ALA A 482 -22.93 -25.73 -23.90
CA ALA A 482 -22.15 -24.51 -24.04
C ALA A 482 -22.55 -23.51 -22.95
N ALA A 483 -21.57 -22.91 -22.28
CA ALA A 483 -21.82 -21.87 -21.30
C ALA A 483 -20.93 -20.65 -21.46
N GLN A 484 -21.48 -19.49 -21.12
CA GLN A 484 -20.79 -18.22 -21.03
C GLN A 484 -20.89 -17.67 -19.60
N VAL A 485 -19.80 -17.10 -19.10
CA VAL A 485 -19.65 -16.58 -17.74
C VAL A 485 -19.48 -15.06 -17.81
N SER A 486 -20.17 -14.33 -16.94
CA SER A 486 -20.07 -12.88 -16.90
C SER A 486 -20.30 -12.33 -15.51
N SER A 487 -19.25 -11.76 -14.92
CA SER A 487 -19.29 -11.05 -13.63
C SER A 487 -20.02 -9.71 -13.66
N THR A 488 -20.41 -9.21 -14.85
CA THR A 488 -21.15 -7.94 -14.99
C THR A 488 -22.50 -7.94 -14.27
N THR A 489 -22.87 -6.79 -13.72
CA THR A 489 -24.20 -6.50 -13.19
C THR A 489 -25.10 -5.78 -14.20
N ASP A 490 -24.58 -5.42 -15.38
CA ASP A 490 -25.35 -4.77 -16.45
C ASP A 490 -26.18 -5.80 -17.24
N ILE A 491 -27.50 -5.69 -17.09
CA ILE A 491 -28.49 -6.53 -17.77
C ILE A 491 -28.40 -6.44 -19.30
N ASN A 492 -28.16 -5.27 -19.86
CA ASN A 492 -28.12 -5.11 -21.31
C ASN A 492 -26.92 -5.85 -21.89
N LEU A 493 -25.81 -5.89 -21.15
CA LEU A 493 -24.65 -6.70 -21.53
C LEU A 493 -24.93 -8.20 -21.39
N VAL A 494 -25.63 -8.63 -20.35
CA VAL A 494 -26.04 -10.04 -20.19
C VAL A 494 -26.95 -10.48 -21.33
N ILE A 495 -27.96 -9.69 -21.70
CA ILE A 495 -28.87 -10.01 -22.80
C ILE A 495 -28.11 -10.13 -24.12
N LYS A 496 -27.20 -9.19 -24.43
CA LYS A 496 -26.34 -9.26 -25.63
C LYS A 496 -25.47 -10.51 -25.64
N LYS A 497 -24.91 -10.91 -24.50
CA LYS A 497 -24.12 -12.14 -24.37
C LYS A 497 -24.98 -13.38 -24.62
N ILE A 498 -26.18 -13.43 -24.05
CA ILE A 498 -27.17 -14.51 -24.31
C ILE A 498 -27.51 -14.61 -25.80
N GLU A 499 -27.74 -13.49 -26.49
CA GLU A 499 -28.02 -13.47 -27.94
C GLU A 499 -26.87 -14.10 -28.74
N LYS A 500 -25.62 -13.78 -28.40
CA LYS A 500 -24.44 -14.37 -29.04
C LYS A 500 -24.27 -15.85 -28.73
N LEU A 501 -24.45 -16.24 -27.47
CA LEU A 501 -24.41 -17.66 -27.07
C LEU A 501 -25.51 -18.47 -27.78
N ASN A 502 -26.68 -17.88 -28.02
CA ASN A 502 -27.76 -18.51 -28.78
C ASN A 502 -27.41 -18.75 -30.26
N ALA A 503 -26.54 -17.93 -30.85
CA ALA A 503 -26.04 -18.15 -32.20
C ALA A 503 -25.02 -19.32 -32.28
N PHE A 504 -24.48 -19.76 -31.14
CA PHE A 504 -23.55 -20.89 -31.09
C PHE A 504 -24.29 -22.24 -31.24
N SER A 505 -23.70 -23.15 -32.01
CA SER A 505 -24.27 -24.48 -32.24
C SER A 505 -23.98 -25.41 -31.05
N SER A 506 -24.98 -25.63 -30.21
CA SER A 506 -24.96 -26.56 -29.07
C SER A 506 -26.38 -27.00 -28.72
N ASP A 507 -26.50 -28.16 -28.05
CA ASP A 507 -27.77 -28.72 -27.61
C ASP A 507 -28.33 -27.96 -26.39
N GLU A 508 -27.47 -27.64 -25.42
CA GLU A 508 -27.83 -26.91 -24.20
C GLU A 508 -27.00 -25.63 -24.10
N LYS A 509 -27.61 -24.56 -23.57
CA LYS A 509 -27.02 -23.22 -23.46
C LYS A 509 -27.25 -22.63 -22.09
N ILE A 510 -26.16 -22.19 -21.46
CA ILE A 510 -26.18 -21.69 -20.08
C ILE A 510 -25.44 -20.36 -19.99
N MET A 511 -26.11 -19.35 -19.44
CA MET A 511 -25.48 -18.09 -19.05
C MET A 511 -25.25 -18.09 -17.55
N PHE A 512 -24.03 -17.86 -17.09
CA PHE A 512 -23.74 -17.53 -15.70
C PHE A 512 -23.61 -16.01 -15.56
N SER A 513 -24.40 -15.39 -14.69
CA SER A 513 -24.32 -13.94 -14.45
C SER A 513 -24.53 -13.53 -13.00
N MET A 514 -24.06 -12.33 -12.63
CA MET A 514 -24.36 -11.70 -11.33
C MET A 514 -25.77 -11.09 -11.28
N VAL A 515 -26.50 -11.08 -12.40
CA VAL A 515 -27.82 -10.46 -12.48
C VAL A 515 -28.88 -11.43 -11.98
N HIS A 516 -29.35 -11.22 -10.76
CA HIS A 516 -30.43 -12.00 -10.18
C HIS A 516 -31.79 -11.33 -10.45
N ARG A 517 -32.46 -11.70 -11.56
CA ARG A 517 -33.86 -11.35 -11.77
C ARG A 517 -34.72 -12.52 -12.27
N PRO A 518 -36.00 -12.62 -11.85
CA PRO A 518 -36.89 -13.71 -12.28
C PRO A 518 -37.14 -13.76 -13.80
N ASP A 519 -37.18 -12.61 -14.48
CA ASP A 519 -37.42 -12.47 -15.92
C ASP A 519 -36.26 -12.96 -16.78
N LEU A 520 -35.05 -13.06 -16.22
CA LEU A 520 -33.87 -13.56 -16.92
C LEU A 520 -33.64 -15.06 -16.75
N LYS A 521 -34.42 -15.78 -15.91
CA LYS A 521 -34.17 -17.20 -15.59
C LYS A 521 -34.05 -18.11 -16.83
N SER A 522 -34.76 -17.79 -17.90
CA SER A 522 -34.62 -18.45 -19.20
C SER A 522 -35.00 -17.48 -20.32
N ILE A 523 -34.12 -17.30 -21.31
CA ILE A 523 -34.35 -16.44 -22.47
C ILE A 523 -33.96 -17.21 -23.73
N ASN A 524 -34.90 -17.35 -24.66
CA ASN A 524 -34.68 -17.97 -25.97
C ASN A 524 -34.01 -19.35 -25.91
N GLY A 525 -34.37 -20.16 -24.90
CA GLY A 525 -33.80 -21.51 -24.70
C GLY A 525 -32.44 -21.52 -23.98
N CYS A 526 -31.87 -20.37 -23.65
CA CYS A 526 -30.70 -20.25 -22.79
C CYS A 526 -31.12 -20.04 -21.33
N ARG A 527 -30.57 -20.86 -20.43
CA ARG A 527 -30.84 -20.77 -18.99
C ARG A 527 -29.85 -19.83 -18.33
N ASN A 528 -30.34 -18.84 -17.57
CA ASN A 528 -29.48 -17.98 -16.76
C ASN A 528 -29.37 -18.53 -15.34
N ILE A 529 -28.14 -18.75 -14.88
CA ILE A 529 -27.81 -19.22 -13.53
C ILE A 529 -27.06 -18.09 -12.82
N SER A 530 -27.52 -17.76 -11.61
CA SER A 530 -26.88 -16.75 -10.76
C SER A 530 -25.52 -17.27 -10.28
N ILE A 531 -24.46 -16.49 -10.50
CA ILE A 531 -23.12 -16.79 -9.96
C ILE A 531 -23.16 -16.78 -8.43
N GLY A 532 -24.00 -15.93 -7.82
CA GLY A 532 -24.21 -15.93 -6.37
C GLY A 532 -24.84 -17.24 -5.87
N ASP A 533 -25.72 -17.87 -6.66
CA ASP A 533 -26.34 -19.15 -6.28
C ASP A 533 -25.31 -20.28 -6.35
N VAL A 534 -24.51 -20.32 -7.42
CA VAL A 534 -23.37 -21.25 -7.57
C VAL A 534 -22.42 -21.13 -6.39
N TRP A 535 -22.06 -19.89 -6.03
CA TRP A 535 -21.22 -19.61 -4.86
C TRP A 535 -21.83 -20.18 -3.59
N ASN A 536 -23.10 -19.88 -3.31
CA ASN A 536 -23.77 -20.29 -2.08
C ASN A 536 -23.86 -21.81 -1.93
N GLU A 537 -24.12 -22.54 -3.02
CA GLU A 537 -24.14 -24.00 -3.02
C GLU A 537 -22.77 -24.59 -2.69
N PHE A 538 -21.71 -24.09 -3.33
CA PHE A 538 -20.34 -24.52 -3.03
C PHE A 538 -19.85 -24.09 -1.65
N TYR A 539 -20.21 -22.88 -1.20
CA TYR A 539 -19.81 -22.36 0.11
C TYR A 539 -20.44 -23.14 1.26
N SER A 540 -21.67 -23.63 1.06
CA SER A 540 -22.40 -24.45 2.04
C SER A 540 -21.90 -25.89 2.09
N ASP A 541 -21.08 -26.31 1.15
CA ASP A 541 -20.58 -27.68 1.02
C ASP A 541 -19.12 -27.79 1.47
N LEU A 542 -18.83 -28.66 2.45
CA LEU A 542 -17.45 -28.79 2.99
C LEU A 542 -16.41 -29.17 1.94
N TYR A 543 -16.77 -29.97 0.94
CA TYR A 543 -15.83 -30.40 -0.11
C TYR A 543 -15.53 -29.25 -1.08
N TYR A 544 -16.58 -28.59 -1.59
CA TYR A 544 -16.41 -27.49 -2.55
C TYR A 544 -15.93 -26.19 -1.89
N LYS A 545 -16.18 -25.99 -0.60
CA LYS A 545 -15.64 -24.85 0.16
C LYS A 545 -14.11 -24.80 0.13
N VAL A 546 -13.43 -25.95 0.21
CA VAL A 546 -11.96 -26.02 0.07
C VAL A 546 -11.51 -25.60 -1.33
N MET A 547 -12.29 -25.91 -2.36
CA MET A 547 -12.02 -25.43 -3.72
C MET A 547 -12.20 -23.92 -3.83
N LEU A 548 -13.27 -23.36 -3.25
CA LEU A 548 -13.47 -21.92 -3.19
C LEU A 548 -12.31 -21.21 -2.48
N GLU A 549 -11.80 -21.77 -1.37
CA GLU A 549 -10.64 -21.21 -0.66
C GLU A 549 -9.40 -21.12 -1.57
N ARG A 550 -9.19 -22.12 -2.44
CA ARG A 550 -8.10 -22.10 -3.43
C ARG A 550 -8.36 -21.10 -4.56
N LEU A 551 -9.60 -20.99 -5.03
CA LEU A 551 -10.01 -20.08 -6.09
C LEU A 551 -9.97 -18.61 -5.67
N ALA A 552 -10.34 -18.30 -4.43
CA ALA A 552 -10.28 -16.92 -3.90
C ALA A 552 -8.83 -16.42 -3.85
N THR A 553 -7.89 -17.36 -3.73
CA THR A 553 -6.46 -17.11 -3.75
C THR A 553 -5.83 -17.35 -5.12
N LEU A 554 -6.54 -17.27 -6.25
CA LEU A 554 -5.98 -17.33 -7.61
C LEU A 554 -5.85 -15.94 -8.21
#